data_AF-A0AAT9HGT4-F1
#
_entry.id   AF-A0AAT9HGT4-F1
#
_cell.length_a   1.000
_cell.length_b   1.000
_cell.length_c   1.000
_cell.angle_alpha   90.00
_cell.angle_beta   90.00
_cell.angle_gamma   90.00
#
_symmetry.space_group_name_H-M   'P 1'
#
loop_
_entity.id
_entity.type
_entity.pdbx_description
1 polymer ?
#
loop_
_entity_poly.entity_id
_entity_poly.type
_entity_poly.pdbx_seq_one_letter_code
_entity_poly.pdbx_strand_id
1 'polypeptide(L)'
;MRMTESEKGSYMPGLPPMVAPPDELVVGPLTAPGVTEPVRTVLKEVLDERLRRSRAVDPVFARELAARLIALVARGGRRLRPAFADCGWRAAGGSGDTTAVLRTGAALELLQACALVHDDVMDGSVRRRGGPALHVELARRHWAAGMHGSAEEFGTSSAVLAGDLALAWADDLLTETALGSPHGRCLVEEWRAMRTEMVAGQYLDLRAQAARSSGSTRRWPSPP
;
A
#
# COMPACT_ATOMS: atom_id res chain seq x y z
N MET A 1 -54.20 52.02 -46.51
CA MET A 1 -53.41 52.73 -45.47
C MET A 1 -53.35 51.83 -44.24
N ARG A 2 -52.14 51.41 -43.84
CA ARG A 2 -51.78 50.63 -42.62
C ARG A 2 -52.33 49.19 -42.48
N MET A 3 -51.51 48.36 -41.83
CA MET A 3 -51.77 46.96 -41.47
C MET A 3 -52.19 46.84 -40.00
N THR A 4 -52.74 45.68 -39.62
CA THR A 4 -52.36 44.79 -38.49
C THR A 4 -53.38 43.63 -38.51
N GLU A 5 -53.07 42.33 -38.69
CA GLU A 5 -52.09 41.40 -38.09
C GLU A 5 -52.65 40.64 -36.87
N SER A 6 -52.22 39.37 -36.67
CA SER A 6 -52.73 38.35 -35.73
C SER A 6 -54.02 37.64 -36.20
N GLU A 7 -54.22 36.32 -36.19
CA GLU A 7 -53.41 35.09 -35.91
C GLU A 7 -54.19 33.89 -36.53
N LYS A 8 -53.81 32.59 -36.55
CA LYS A 8 -52.73 31.73 -35.98
C LYS A 8 -52.62 30.44 -36.86
N GLY A 9 -51.74 29.49 -36.52
CA GLY A 9 -51.96 28.06 -36.81
C GLY A 9 -51.09 27.35 -37.88
N SER A 10 -49.78 27.28 -37.67
CA SER A 10 -48.89 26.36 -38.42
C SER A 10 -48.76 25.02 -37.69
N TYR A 11 -48.95 23.91 -38.40
CA TYR A 11 -48.81 22.54 -37.88
C TYR A 11 -47.48 21.96 -38.33
N MET A 12 -46.62 21.56 -37.37
CA MET A 12 -45.34 20.90 -37.64
C MET A 12 -45.38 19.44 -37.15
N PRO A 13 -44.81 18.47 -37.88
CA PRO A 13 -44.87 17.06 -37.52
C PRO A 13 -43.98 16.74 -36.31
N GLY A 14 -44.43 15.81 -35.47
CA GLY A 14 -43.74 15.44 -34.22
C GLY A 14 -42.43 14.68 -34.43
N LEU A 15 -41.48 14.88 -33.50
CA LEU A 15 -40.28 14.04 -33.41
C LEU A 15 -40.64 12.60 -33.00
N PRO A 16 -39.85 11.60 -33.42
CA PRO A 16 -39.96 10.24 -32.88
C PRO A 16 -39.65 10.21 -31.37
N PRO A 17 -40.20 9.23 -30.62
CA PRO A 17 -39.99 9.14 -29.18
C PRO A 17 -38.51 8.96 -28.85
N MET A 18 -38.04 9.78 -27.91
CA MET A 18 -36.69 9.71 -27.36
C MET A 18 -36.45 8.33 -26.76
N VAL A 19 -35.38 7.65 -27.21
CA VAL A 19 -34.91 6.40 -26.60
C VAL A 19 -34.67 6.67 -25.12
N ALA A 20 -35.28 5.86 -24.25
CA ALA A 20 -35.07 5.97 -22.81
C ALA A 20 -33.57 5.81 -22.51
N PRO A 21 -32.98 6.61 -21.61
CA PRO A 21 -31.60 6.39 -21.19
C PRO A 21 -31.48 4.97 -20.61
N PRO A 22 -30.37 4.26 -20.86
CA PRO A 22 -30.13 2.97 -20.22
C PRO A 22 -30.19 3.13 -18.70
N ASP A 23 -30.73 2.11 -18.01
CA ASP A 23 -30.89 2.09 -16.56
C ASP A 23 -29.64 2.62 -15.84
N GLU A 24 -29.88 3.44 -14.82
CA GLU A 24 -28.83 4.12 -14.07
C GLU A 24 -27.73 3.13 -13.65
N LEU A 25 -26.54 3.32 -14.22
CA LEU A 25 -25.31 2.87 -13.60
C LEU A 25 -25.16 3.65 -12.29
N VAL A 26 -25.82 3.14 -11.23
CA VAL A 26 -25.64 3.59 -9.84
C VAL A 26 -24.27 3.12 -9.36
N VAL A 27 -23.22 3.70 -9.97
CA VAL A 27 -21.88 3.74 -9.42
C VAL A 27 -21.95 4.73 -8.28
N GLY A 28 -22.40 4.22 -7.12
CA GLY A 28 -22.30 4.96 -5.87
C GLY A 28 -20.87 5.50 -5.70
N PRO A 29 -20.70 6.70 -5.12
CA PRO A 29 -19.41 7.39 -5.15
C PRO A 29 -18.28 6.50 -4.64
N LEU A 30 -17.11 6.60 -5.29
CA LEU A 30 -15.88 5.89 -4.94
C LEU A 30 -15.46 6.21 -3.50
N THR A 31 -16.00 5.46 -2.55
CA THR A 31 -15.80 5.67 -1.13
C THR A 31 -14.78 4.64 -0.63
N ALA A 32 -13.59 5.13 -0.25
CA ALA A 32 -12.51 4.31 0.31
C ALA A 32 -12.94 3.33 1.43
N PRO A 33 -13.95 3.61 2.28
CA PRO A 33 -14.50 2.63 3.22
C PRO A 33 -14.95 1.31 2.60
N GLY A 34 -15.58 1.32 1.42
CA GLY A 34 -16.16 0.11 0.80
C GLY A 34 -15.14 -0.97 0.42
N VAL A 35 -13.90 -0.56 0.15
CA VAL A 35 -12.77 -1.43 -0.21
C VAL A 35 -11.93 -1.82 1.01
N THR A 36 -11.92 -0.95 2.03
CA THR A 36 -11.00 -1.07 3.17
C THR A 36 -11.24 -2.33 3.99
N GLU A 37 -12.50 -2.67 4.31
CA GLU A 37 -12.80 -3.87 5.11
C GLU A 37 -12.60 -5.21 4.37
N PRO A 38 -12.99 -5.36 3.10
CA PRO A 38 -12.62 -6.53 2.29
C PRO A 38 -11.09 -6.75 2.22
N VAL A 39 -10.31 -5.69 1.96
CA VAL A 39 -8.85 -5.79 1.91
C VAL A 39 -8.27 -6.12 3.30
N ARG A 40 -8.81 -5.56 4.39
CA ARG A 40 -8.39 -5.92 5.75
C ARG A 40 -8.63 -7.40 6.05
N THR A 41 -9.72 -7.97 5.55
CA THR A 41 -10.07 -9.39 5.72
C THR A 41 -9.08 -10.28 4.98
N VAL A 42 -8.88 -10.05 3.68
CA VAL A 42 -7.89 -10.79 2.86
C VAL A 42 -6.48 -10.63 3.41
N LEU A 43 -6.08 -9.43 3.84
CA LEU A 43 -4.79 -9.19 4.45
C LEU A 43 -4.63 -9.96 5.77
N LYS A 44 -5.67 -10.04 6.62
CA LYS A 44 -5.62 -10.84 7.84
C LYS A 44 -5.42 -12.33 7.53
N GLU A 45 -6.17 -12.87 6.58
CA GLU A 45 -6.06 -14.28 6.15
C GLU A 45 -4.66 -14.61 5.63
N VAL A 46 -4.09 -13.72 4.78
CA VAL A 46 -2.71 -13.86 4.32
C VAL A 46 -1.72 -13.81 5.49
N LEU A 47 -1.84 -12.84 6.40
CA LEU A 47 -0.92 -12.71 7.53
C LEU A 47 -0.99 -13.89 8.50
N ASP A 48 -2.19 -14.43 8.75
CA ASP A 48 -2.37 -15.65 9.54
C ASP A 48 -1.67 -16.83 8.85
N GLU A 49 -1.84 -17.00 7.54
CA GLU A 49 -1.14 -18.03 6.76
C GLU A 49 0.38 -17.88 6.79
N ARG A 50 0.90 -16.66 6.58
CA ARG A 50 2.34 -16.38 6.64
C ARG A 50 2.89 -16.66 8.04
N LEU A 51 2.15 -16.37 9.11
CA LEU A 51 2.54 -16.73 10.47
C LEU A 51 2.58 -18.25 10.69
N ARG A 52 1.64 -19.02 10.13
CA ARG A 52 1.70 -20.49 10.19
C ARG A 52 2.96 -21.01 9.50
N ARG A 53 3.27 -20.51 8.30
CA ARG A 53 4.50 -20.87 7.55
C ARG A 53 5.76 -20.49 8.32
N SER A 54 5.84 -19.28 8.87
CA SER A 54 6.97 -18.88 9.72
C SER A 54 7.18 -19.81 10.91
N ARG A 55 6.10 -20.25 11.58
CA ARG A 55 6.20 -21.19 12.72
C ARG A 55 6.71 -22.57 12.32
N ALA A 56 6.43 -23.01 11.09
CA ALA A 56 6.91 -24.27 10.55
C ALA A 56 8.40 -24.21 10.14
N VAL A 57 8.92 -23.01 9.83
CA VAL A 57 10.35 -22.77 9.59
C VAL A 57 11.10 -22.68 10.92
N ASP A 58 10.70 -21.77 11.80
CA ASP A 58 11.26 -21.64 13.15
C ASP A 58 10.31 -20.93 14.13
N PRO A 59 10.01 -21.50 15.32
CA PRO A 59 9.13 -20.89 16.31
C PRO A 59 9.62 -19.55 16.92
N VAL A 60 10.94 -19.31 16.97
CA VAL A 60 11.53 -18.09 17.55
C VAL A 60 11.34 -16.92 16.57
N PHE A 61 11.80 -17.08 15.33
CA PHE A 61 11.56 -16.19 14.19
C PHE A 61 10.08 -15.82 14.06
N ALA A 62 9.19 -16.81 14.14
CA ALA A 62 7.76 -16.59 14.04
C ALA A 62 7.19 -15.72 15.18
N ARG A 63 7.67 -15.94 16.41
CA ARG A 63 7.23 -15.21 17.61
C ARG A 63 7.81 -13.79 17.68
N GLU A 64 9.08 -13.64 17.32
CA GLU A 64 9.90 -12.47 17.65
C GLU A 64 10.04 -11.50 16.48
N LEU A 65 9.99 -11.99 15.24
CA LEU A 65 10.01 -11.13 14.05
C LEU A 65 8.65 -11.11 13.34
N ALA A 66 8.20 -12.26 12.84
CA ALA A 66 7.01 -12.35 11.97
C ALA A 66 5.76 -11.82 12.66
N ALA A 67 5.48 -12.25 13.90
CA ALA A 67 4.34 -11.77 14.69
C ALA A 67 4.46 -10.31 15.18
N ARG A 68 5.60 -9.63 14.99
CA ARG A 68 5.78 -8.20 15.28
C ARG A 68 5.55 -7.35 14.03
N LEU A 69 6.06 -7.80 12.89
CA LEU A 69 5.72 -7.27 11.58
C LEU A 69 4.19 -7.31 11.36
N ILE A 70 3.56 -8.47 11.60
CA ILE A 70 2.09 -8.63 11.52
C ILE A 70 1.36 -7.61 12.39
N ALA A 71 1.81 -7.39 13.62
CA ALA A 71 1.21 -6.41 14.53
C ALA A 71 1.33 -4.98 13.97
N LEU A 72 2.46 -4.61 13.35
CA LEU A 72 2.64 -3.30 12.69
C LEU A 72 1.73 -3.12 11.47
N VAL A 73 1.52 -4.17 10.68
CA VAL A 73 0.59 -4.17 9.53
C VAL A 73 -0.85 -4.00 10.03
N ALA A 74 -1.21 -4.73 11.09
CA ALA A 74 -2.53 -4.71 11.72
C ALA A 74 -2.89 -3.38 12.39
N ARG A 75 -1.91 -2.61 12.91
CA ARG A 75 -2.10 -1.24 13.47
C ARG A 75 -2.75 -0.24 12.50
N GLY A 76 -2.83 -0.57 11.20
CA GLY A 76 -3.66 0.18 10.27
C GLY A 76 -2.99 1.41 9.65
N GLY A 77 -3.74 2.08 8.80
CA GLY A 77 -3.37 3.29 8.07
C GLY A 77 -4.57 3.74 7.24
N ARG A 78 -4.44 4.79 6.43
CA ARG A 78 -5.54 5.27 5.59
C ARG A 78 -5.95 4.33 4.43
N ARG A 79 -5.23 3.21 4.23
CA ARG A 79 -5.47 2.19 3.18
C ARG A 79 -5.72 2.74 1.76
N LEU A 80 -5.09 3.88 1.45
CA LEU A 80 -5.28 4.59 0.18
C LEU A 80 -4.78 3.77 -1.03
N ARG A 81 -3.69 3.00 -0.87
CA ARG A 81 -3.12 2.18 -1.95
C ARG A 81 -4.09 1.09 -2.42
N PRO A 82 -4.65 0.25 -1.53
CA PRO A 82 -5.75 -0.65 -1.91
C PRO A 82 -6.96 0.05 -2.52
N ALA A 83 -7.37 1.21 -1.98
CA ALA A 83 -8.49 1.96 -2.52
C ALA A 83 -8.21 2.43 -3.96
N PHE A 84 -7.01 2.94 -4.27
CA PHE A 84 -6.64 3.29 -5.65
C PHE A 84 -6.59 2.07 -6.58
N ALA A 85 -6.14 0.91 -6.11
CA ALA A 85 -6.14 -0.32 -6.92
C ALA A 85 -7.55 -0.78 -7.29
N ASP A 86 -8.50 -0.75 -6.35
CA ASP A 86 -9.92 -1.04 -6.62
C ASP A 86 -10.58 0.03 -7.51
N CYS A 87 -10.32 1.33 -7.26
CA CYS A 87 -10.77 2.40 -8.14
C CYS A 87 -10.29 2.21 -9.58
N GLY A 88 -9.01 1.87 -9.78
CA GLY A 88 -8.43 1.59 -11.10
C GLY A 88 -9.06 0.36 -11.77
N TRP A 89 -9.23 -0.72 -11.02
CA TRP A 89 -9.91 -1.94 -11.52
C TRP A 89 -11.35 -1.65 -11.97
N ARG A 90 -12.16 -0.92 -11.16
CA ARG A 90 -13.53 -0.52 -11.53
C ARG A 90 -13.54 0.42 -12.74
N ALA A 91 -12.65 1.41 -12.77
CA ALA A 91 -12.55 2.36 -13.88
C ALA A 91 -12.18 1.68 -15.21
N ALA A 92 -11.44 0.56 -15.16
CA ALA A 92 -11.13 -0.29 -16.31
C ALA A 92 -12.27 -1.27 -16.70
N GLY A 93 -13.46 -1.14 -16.11
CA GLY A 93 -14.61 -2.04 -16.35
C GLY A 93 -14.64 -3.31 -15.50
N GLY A 94 -13.80 -3.38 -14.46
CA GLY A 94 -13.74 -4.51 -13.52
C GLY A 94 -15.08 -4.77 -12.84
N SER A 95 -15.56 -6.00 -12.95
CA SER A 95 -16.80 -6.50 -12.36
C SER A 95 -16.69 -8.00 -12.04
N GLY A 96 -17.60 -8.52 -11.21
CA GLY A 96 -17.59 -9.92 -10.80
C GLY A 96 -16.60 -10.22 -9.66
N ASP A 97 -15.73 -11.21 -9.84
CA ASP A 97 -14.79 -11.66 -8.81
C ASP A 97 -13.74 -10.60 -8.45
N THR A 98 -13.77 -10.14 -7.20
CA THR A 98 -12.85 -9.14 -6.66
C THR A 98 -11.59 -9.76 -6.04
N THR A 99 -11.47 -11.10 -5.98
CA THR A 99 -10.37 -11.80 -5.29
C THR A 99 -8.99 -11.30 -5.74
N ALA A 100 -8.77 -11.12 -7.04
CA ALA A 100 -7.48 -10.65 -7.56
C ALA A 100 -7.15 -9.21 -7.13
N VAL A 101 -8.12 -8.28 -7.17
CA VAL A 101 -7.88 -6.88 -6.77
C VAL A 101 -7.73 -6.74 -5.26
N LEU A 102 -8.49 -7.52 -4.47
CA LEU A 102 -8.37 -7.52 -3.00
C LEU A 102 -7.01 -8.09 -2.54
N ARG A 103 -6.54 -9.18 -3.16
CA ARG A 103 -5.19 -9.74 -2.90
C ARG A 103 -4.09 -8.79 -3.34
N THR A 104 -4.25 -8.10 -4.47
CA THR A 104 -3.32 -7.03 -4.90
C THR A 104 -3.30 -5.87 -3.89
N GLY A 105 -4.47 -5.47 -3.36
CA GLY A 105 -4.56 -4.50 -2.28
C GLY A 105 -3.83 -4.94 -0.99
N ALA A 106 -3.96 -6.21 -0.61
CA ALA A 106 -3.22 -6.77 0.52
C ALA A 106 -1.69 -6.79 0.27
N ALA A 107 -1.25 -7.08 -0.96
CA ALA A 107 0.16 -7.00 -1.35
C ALA A 107 0.70 -5.56 -1.25
N LEU A 108 -0.08 -4.56 -1.68
CA LEU A 108 0.28 -3.14 -1.56
C LEU A 108 0.45 -2.69 -0.09
N GLU A 109 -0.32 -3.26 0.86
CA GLU A 109 -0.14 -2.95 2.29
C GLU A 109 1.07 -3.66 2.92
N LEU A 110 1.49 -4.82 2.39
CA LEU A 110 2.74 -5.48 2.75
C LEU A 110 3.96 -4.71 2.21
N LEU A 111 3.91 -4.29 0.94
CA LEU A 111 4.93 -3.43 0.33
C LEU A 111 5.03 -2.09 1.09
N GLN A 112 3.90 -1.49 1.48
CA GLN A 112 3.91 -0.30 2.32
C GLN A 112 4.48 -0.56 3.72
N ALA A 113 4.37 -1.78 4.26
CA ALA A 113 4.98 -2.13 5.54
C ALA A 113 6.51 -2.25 5.41
N CYS A 114 7.03 -2.82 4.32
CA CYS A 114 8.46 -2.78 4.00
C CYS A 114 8.98 -1.34 4.00
N ALA A 115 8.39 -0.47 3.17
CA ALA A 115 8.80 0.93 3.07
C ALA A 115 8.81 1.63 4.43
N LEU A 116 7.72 1.54 5.21
CA LEU A 116 7.63 2.18 6.53
C LEU A 116 8.65 1.65 7.55
N VAL A 117 8.98 0.36 7.51
CA VAL A 117 9.95 -0.25 8.44
C VAL A 117 11.37 0.20 8.09
N HIS A 118 11.72 0.24 6.81
CA HIS A 118 13.02 0.75 6.36
C HIS A 118 13.12 2.26 6.57
N ASP A 119 12.10 3.06 6.23
CA ASP A 119 12.04 4.50 6.50
C ASP A 119 12.19 4.79 8.01
N ASP A 120 11.51 4.03 8.87
CA ASP A 120 11.63 4.17 10.33
C ASP A 120 13.06 3.98 10.83
N VAL A 121 13.84 3.09 10.19
CA VAL A 121 15.26 2.85 10.49
C VAL A 121 16.12 3.98 9.92
N MET A 122 15.93 4.35 8.65
CA MET A 122 16.77 5.35 7.95
C MET A 122 16.63 6.76 8.55
N ASP A 123 15.41 7.16 8.94
CA ASP A 123 15.13 8.45 9.58
C ASP A 123 15.30 8.42 11.12
N GLY A 124 15.60 7.27 11.73
CA GLY A 124 15.64 7.11 13.19
C GLY A 124 14.30 7.36 13.90
N SER A 125 13.17 7.13 13.21
CA SER A 125 11.83 7.46 13.69
C SER A 125 11.35 6.47 14.77
N VAL A 126 11.29 6.92 16.02
CA VAL A 126 10.95 6.05 17.17
C VAL A 126 9.47 5.63 17.29
N ARG A 127 8.56 6.19 16.47
CA ARG A 127 7.10 5.92 16.54
C ARG A 127 6.48 5.73 15.16
N ARG A 128 5.56 4.76 15.05
CA ARG A 128 4.81 4.47 13.83
C ARG A 128 3.39 4.01 14.14
N ARG A 129 2.40 4.57 13.44
CA ARG A 129 0.96 4.21 13.53
C ARG A 129 0.46 4.18 14.99
N GLY A 130 0.76 5.23 15.76
CA GLY A 130 0.42 5.34 17.19
C GLY A 130 1.29 4.54 18.16
N GLY A 131 1.94 3.46 17.72
CA GLY A 131 2.84 2.63 18.52
C GLY A 131 4.33 3.01 18.41
N PRO A 132 5.23 2.24 19.03
CA PRO A 132 6.65 2.29 18.74
C PRO A 132 6.92 1.82 17.30
N ALA A 133 7.96 2.36 16.67
CA ALA A 133 8.51 1.79 15.43
C ALA A 133 9.08 0.39 15.68
N LEU A 134 9.25 -0.40 14.60
CA LEU A 134 9.58 -1.82 14.74
C LEU A 134 10.97 -2.04 15.36
N HIS A 135 11.98 -1.25 14.97
CA HIS A 135 13.31 -1.33 15.57
C HIS A 135 13.29 -1.05 17.08
N VAL A 136 12.49 -0.07 17.52
CA VAL A 136 12.31 0.27 18.95
C VAL A 136 11.61 -0.87 19.71
N GLU A 137 10.60 -1.51 19.12
CA GLU A 137 9.93 -2.64 19.76
C GLU A 137 10.87 -3.85 19.89
N LEU A 138 11.68 -4.13 18.87
CA LEU A 138 12.64 -5.24 18.86
C LEU A 138 13.78 -5.00 19.86
N ALA A 139 14.33 -3.79 19.91
CA ALA A 139 15.33 -3.39 20.91
C ALA A 139 14.83 -3.55 22.35
N ARG A 140 13.59 -3.10 22.64
CA ARG A 140 12.98 -3.27 23.97
C ARG A 140 12.81 -4.73 24.36
N ARG A 141 12.54 -5.62 23.40
CA ARG A 141 12.39 -7.07 23.64
C ARG A 141 13.73 -7.74 23.90
N HIS A 142 14.78 -7.41 23.14
CA HIS A 142 16.14 -7.87 23.39
C HIS A 142 16.60 -7.50 24.82
N TRP A 143 16.42 -6.23 25.20
CA TRP A 143 16.75 -5.75 26.54
C TRP A 143 15.95 -6.46 27.64
N ALA A 144 14.63 -6.58 27.47
CA ALA A 144 13.76 -7.24 28.44
C ALA A 144 14.01 -8.76 28.57
N ALA A 145 14.59 -9.38 27.54
CA ALA A 145 15.02 -10.79 27.56
C ALA A 145 16.42 -10.99 28.15
N GLY A 146 17.14 -9.92 28.51
CA GLY A 146 18.51 -10.00 29.04
C GLY A 146 19.54 -10.52 28.03
N MET A 147 19.27 -10.35 26.72
CA MET A 147 20.16 -10.82 25.66
C MET A 147 21.48 -10.05 25.65
N HIS A 148 22.56 -10.71 25.24
CA HIS A 148 23.87 -10.07 25.08
C HIS A 148 23.92 -9.16 23.84
N GLY A 149 24.84 -8.19 23.86
CA GLY A 149 25.06 -7.23 22.77
C GLY A 149 24.21 -5.96 22.88
N SER A 150 24.31 -5.10 21.86
CA SER A 150 23.54 -3.85 21.80
C SER A 150 22.08 -4.12 21.37
N ALA A 151 21.14 -3.74 22.23
CA ALA A 151 19.72 -3.80 21.94
C ALA A 151 19.32 -2.91 20.74
N GLU A 152 19.98 -1.77 20.57
CA GLU A 152 19.71 -0.81 19.49
C GLU A 152 20.17 -1.34 18.13
N GLU A 153 21.37 -1.91 18.07
CA GLU A 153 21.90 -2.57 16.86
C GLU A 153 21.04 -3.78 16.50
N PHE A 154 20.73 -4.63 17.48
CA PHE A 154 19.84 -5.78 17.28
C PHE A 154 18.46 -5.36 16.75
N GLY A 155 17.86 -4.32 17.35
CA GLY A 155 16.58 -3.79 16.91
C GLY A 155 16.62 -3.24 15.49
N THR A 156 17.69 -2.53 15.14
CA THR A 156 17.93 -1.97 13.81
C THR A 156 18.11 -3.06 12.75
N SER A 157 19.06 -3.99 12.95
CA SER A 157 19.30 -5.10 12.01
C SER A 157 18.08 -6.00 11.86
N SER A 158 17.36 -6.29 12.96
CA SER A 158 16.13 -7.08 12.91
C SER A 158 15.01 -6.34 12.17
N ALA A 159 14.90 -5.02 12.29
CA ALA A 159 13.93 -4.24 11.53
C ALA A 159 14.24 -4.25 10.02
N VAL A 160 15.51 -4.20 9.60
CA VAL A 160 15.88 -4.36 8.18
C VAL A 160 15.36 -5.70 7.64
N LEU A 161 15.67 -6.80 8.33
CA LEU A 161 15.19 -8.15 7.97
C LEU A 161 13.65 -8.27 7.97
N ALA A 162 12.97 -7.54 8.85
CA ALA A 162 11.51 -7.50 8.86
C ALA A 162 10.91 -6.70 7.68
N GLY A 163 11.60 -5.67 7.20
CA GLY A 163 11.24 -4.97 5.97
C GLY A 163 11.40 -5.89 4.76
N ASP A 164 12.54 -6.58 4.67
CA ASP A 164 12.83 -7.54 3.59
C ASP A 164 11.81 -8.69 3.56
N LEU A 165 11.42 -9.20 4.74
CA LEU A 165 10.36 -10.20 4.90
C LEU A 165 8.99 -9.68 4.42
N ALA A 166 8.68 -8.41 4.69
CA ALA A 166 7.44 -7.78 4.22
C ALA A 166 7.40 -7.64 2.70
N LEU A 167 8.54 -7.28 2.08
CA LEU A 167 8.69 -7.24 0.62
C LEU A 167 8.54 -8.63 0.00
N ALA A 168 9.20 -9.65 0.56
CA ALA A 168 9.09 -11.03 0.09
C ALA A 168 7.64 -11.54 0.15
N TRP A 169 6.91 -11.28 1.24
CA TRP A 169 5.49 -11.64 1.34
C TRP A 169 4.59 -10.85 0.39
N ALA A 170 4.92 -9.60 0.07
CA ALA A 170 4.20 -8.81 -0.92
C ALA A 170 4.39 -9.41 -2.33
N ASP A 171 5.62 -9.78 -2.68
CA ASP A 171 5.98 -10.42 -3.95
C ASP A 171 5.36 -11.81 -4.12
N ASP A 172 5.40 -12.64 -3.08
CA ASP A 172 4.74 -13.95 -3.06
C ASP A 172 3.24 -13.78 -3.34
N LEU A 173 2.58 -12.90 -2.57
CA LEU A 173 1.14 -12.68 -2.68
C LEU A 173 0.74 -12.14 -4.06
N LEU A 174 1.53 -11.21 -4.63
CA LEU A 174 1.31 -10.70 -5.97
C LEU A 174 1.53 -11.77 -7.02
N THR A 175 2.59 -12.57 -6.90
CA THR A 175 2.92 -13.65 -7.84
C THR A 175 1.83 -14.73 -7.83
N GLU A 176 1.41 -15.20 -6.65
CA GLU A 176 0.27 -16.12 -6.48
C GLU A 176 -1.01 -15.57 -7.15
N THR A 177 -1.24 -14.26 -7.04
CA THR A 177 -2.42 -13.58 -7.60
C THR A 177 -2.32 -13.43 -9.12
N ALA A 178 -1.13 -13.15 -9.65
CA ALA A 178 -0.87 -13.05 -11.08
C ALA A 178 -0.98 -14.43 -11.77
N LEU A 179 -0.48 -15.50 -11.15
CA LEU A 179 -0.60 -16.87 -11.68
C LEU A 179 -2.05 -17.34 -11.81
N GLY A 180 -2.96 -16.84 -10.97
CA GLY A 180 -4.39 -17.12 -11.03
C GLY A 180 -5.20 -16.18 -11.93
N SER A 181 -4.58 -15.23 -12.63
CA SER A 181 -5.28 -14.16 -13.37
C SER A 181 -4.96 -14.16 -14.87
N PRO A 182 -5.95 -14.01 -15.77
CA PRO A 182 -5.70 -13.83 -17.20
C PRO A 182 -4.91 -12.53 -17.51
N HIS A 183 -4.88 -11.59 -16.57
CA HIS A 183 -4.12 -10.34 -16.67
C HIS A 183 -2.77 -10.39 -15.93
N GLY A 184 -2.35 -11.56 -15.45
CA GLY A 184 -1.18 -11.73 -14.58
C GLY A 184 0.12 -11.13 -15.13
N ARG A 185 0.34 -11.18 -16.44
CA ARG A 185 1.52 -10.57 -17.08
C ARG A 185 1.57 -9.05 -16.87
N CYS A 186 0.48 -8.35 -17.20
CA CYS A 186 0.39 -6.89 -17.03
C CYS A 186 0.51 -6.52 -15.55
N LEU A 187 -0.15 -7.26 -14.66
CA LEU A 187 -0.03 -7.07 -13.21
C LEU A 187 1.41 -7.19 -12.69
N VAL A 188 2.19 -8.13 -13.22
CA VAL A 188 3.62 -8.29 -12.87
C VAL A 188 4.50 -7.19 -13.47
N GLU A 189 4.19 -6.71 -14.68
CA GLU A 189 4.91 -5.60 -15.32
C GLU A 189 4.72 -4.29 -14.53
N GLU A 190 3.47 -3.93 -14.17
CA GLU A 190 3.17 -2.78 -13.30
C GLU A 190 3.79 -2.91 -11.89
N TRP A 191 3.72 -4.10 -11.28
CA TRP A 191 4.31 -4.34 -9.96
C TRP A 191 5.85 -4.19 -9.95
N ARG A 192 6.52 -4.49 -11.06
CA ARG A 192 7.98 -4.27 -11.21
C ARG A 192 8.31 -2.78 -11.35
N ALA A 193 7.54 -2.05 -12.17
CA ALA A 193 7.72 -0.61 -12.36
C ALA A 193 7.54 0.13 -11.02
N MET A 194 6.39 -0.04 -10.37
CA MET A 194 6.05 0.62 -9.10
C MET A 194 7.10 0.39 -8.00
N ARG A 195 7.63 -0.84 -7.85
CA ARG A 195 8.67 -1.12 -6.85
C ARG A 195 10.01 -0.45 -7.17
N THR A 196 10.38 -0.41 -8.45
CA THR A 196 11.60 0.28 -8.90
C THR A 196 11.49 1.78 -8.63
N GLU A 197 10.34 2.38 -8.96
CA GLU A 197 10.03 3.79 -8.70
C GLU A 197 10.01 4.12 -7.20
N MET A 198 9.43 3.25 -6.37
CA MET A 198 9.40 3.41 -4.92
C MET A 198 10.82 3.51 -4.33
N VAL A 199 11.69 2.55 -4.66
CA VAL A 199 13.08 2.52 -4.17
C VAL A 199 13.89 3.70 -4.73
N ALA A 200 13.69 4.05 -6.00
CA ALA A 200 14.31 5.24 -6.59
C ALA A 200 13.89 6.53 -5.86
N GLY A 201 12.60 6.66 -5.51
CA GLY A 201 12.08 7.76 -4.70
C GLY A 201 12.75 7.86 -3.33
N GLN A 202 12.76 6.75 -2.56
CA GLN A 202 13.43 6.70 -1.25
C GLN A 202 14.92 7.08 -1.34
N TYR A 203 15.65 6.58 -2.34
CA TYR A 203 17.05 6.96 -2.55
C TYR A 203 17.22 8.45 -2.89
N LEU A 204 16.35 9.02 -3.73
CA LEU A 204 16.38 10.44 -4.06
C LEU A 204 16.09 11.32 -2.85
N ASP A 205 15.19 10.90 -1.96
CA ASP A 205 14.90 11.57 -0.70
C ASP A 205 16.11 11.54 0.24
N LEU A 206 16.75 10.38 0.46
CA LEU A 206 18.00 10.27 1.24
C LEU A 206 19.10 11.17 0.68
N ARG A 207 19.30 11.16 -0.64
CA ARG A 207 20.28 12.01 -1.33
C ARG A 207 19.97 13.49 -1.12
N ALA A 208 18.70 13.87 -1.15
CA ALA A 208 18.25 15.24 -0.90
C ALA A 208 18.43 15.64 0.58
N GLN A 209 18.20 14.74 1.54
CA GLN A 209 18.51 14.96 2.96
C GLN A 209 20.01 15.22 3.15
N ALA A 210 20.87 14.33 2.64
CA ALA A 210 22.32 14.45 2.75
C ALA A 210 22.87 15.74 2.12
N ALA A 211 22.38 16.11 0.93
CA ALA A 211 22.76 17.36 0.26
C ALA A 211 22.39 18.62 1.06
N ARG A 212 21.24 18.62 1.76
CA ARG A 212 20.84 19.72 2.66
C ARG A 212 21.72 19.80 3.91
N SER A 213 22.08 18.67 4.51
CA SER A 213 22.94 18.65 5.70
C SER A 213 24.34 19.23 5.44
N SER A 214 24.86 19.10 4.21
CA SER A 214 26.11 19.75 3.79
C SER A 214 26.05 21.28 3.72
N GLY A 215 24.86 21.88 3.78
CA GLY A 215 24.66 23.33 3.86
C GLY A 215 24.83 23.90 5.28
N SER A 216 24.97 23.05 6.31
CA SER A 216 25.30 23.46 7.67
C SER A 216 26.79 23.24 7.94
N THR A 217 27.51 24.32 8.22
CA THR A 217 28.98 24.37 8.16
C THR A 217 29.68 23.45 9.16
N ARG A 218 30.08 22.25 8.74
CA ARG A 218 31.09 21.44 9.46
C ARG A 218 32.46 21.64 8.80
N ARG A 219 33.20 22.63 9.29
CA ARG A 219 34.56 22.96 8.82
C ARG A 219 35.50 21.77 9.13
N TRP A 220 35.97 21.08 8.09
CA TRP A 220 36.93 19.99 8.24
C TRP A 220 38.26 20.54 8.80
N PRO A 221 38.94 19.87 9.74
CA PRO A 221 40.28 20.26 10.15
C PRO A 221 41.27 19.92 9.02
N SER A 222 42.06 20.89 8.57
CA SER A 222 43.12 20.63 7.59
C SER A 222 44.08 19.54 8.09
N PRO A 223 44.54 18.63 7.22
CA PRO A 223 45.60 17.69 7.59
C PRO A 223 46.91 18.44 7.94
N PRO A 224 47.79 17.81 8.74
CA PRO A 224 49.06 18.41 9.16
C PRO A 224 50.08 18.56 8.02
#